data_AF-A0AAD3VX51-F1
#
_entry.id   AF-A0AAD3VX51-F1
#
_cell.length_a   1.000
_cell.length_b   1.000
_cell.length_c   1.000
_cell.angle_alpha   90.00
_cell.angle_beta   90.00
_cell.angle_gamma   90.00
#
_symmetry.space_group_name_H-M   'P 1'
#
loop_
_entity.id
_entity.type
_entity.pdbx_description
1 polymer ?
#
loop_
_entity_poly.entity_id
_entity_poly.type
_entity_poly.pdbx_seq_one_letter_code
_entity_poly.pdbx_strand_id
1 'polypeptide(L)'
;MKREVPLVVTFIMTVLRFGFEMFNPMLTYEIAPGVRLFSRISFSITFMYCMGLFMGLINLTRVHGNTIKRRREHWVYSIWLLIVLYGYAILGLLGGMESEAFGWIYDAVIVPLDSTMFSMLAFFIASAAYRAFRIRNLESILMMAVAFIVMLGNVSLGEAIWSAESFLGGFKGLKDWFMAIPNAASQRAIGIGIFLGAYAAILRVALGLEKRYLGGTD
;
A
#
# COMPACT_ATOMS: atom_id res chain seq x y z
N MET A 1 13.06 16.95 29.84
CA MET A 1 11.61 17.18 30.07
C MET A 1 10.74 17.42 28.82
N LYS A 2 10.91 18.47 27.98
CA LYS A 2 9.98 18.74 26.85
C LYS A 2 9.91 17.64 25.75
N ARG A 3 10.91 16.74 25.70
CA ARG A 3 10.99 15.62 24.73
C ARG A 3 10.74 14.23 25.35
N GLU A 4 10.78 14.11 26.67
CA GLU A 4 10.56 12.83 27.37
C GLU A 4 9.07 12.47 27.40
N VAL A 5 8.18 13.45 27.58
CA VAL A 5 6.73 13.21 27.62
C VAL A 5 6.21 12.64 26.30
N PRO A 6 6.53 13.20 25.11
CA PRO A 6 6.13 12.59 23.84
C PRO A 6 6.71 11.18 23.64
N LEU A 7 7.94 10.93 24.09
CA LEU A 7 8.61 9.65 23.92
C LEU A 7 7.97 8.55 24.77
N VAL A 8 7.64 8.84 26.03
CA VAL A 8 6.91 7.94 26.92
C VAL A 8 5.51 7.65 26.39
N VAL A 9 4.80 8.66 25.87
CA VAL A 9 3.47 8.47 25.27
C VAL A 9 3.55 7.57 24.03
N THR A 10 4.50 7.82 23.12
CA THR A 10 4.69 6.98 21.93
C THR A 10 5.05 5.54 22.31
N PHE A 11 5.91 5.36 23.31
CA PHE A 11 6.30 4.05 23.80
C PHE A 11 5.10 3.27 24.37
N ILE A 12 4.32 3.90 25.26
CA ILE A 12 3.12 3.28 25.85
C ILE A 12 2.10 2.91 24.76
N MET A 13 1.84 3.81 23.81
CA MET A 13 0.90 3.53 22.71
C MET A 13 1.39 2.39 21.80
N THR A 14 2.70 2.29 21.58
CA THR A 14 3.30 1.20 20.80
C THR A 14 3.17 -0.14 21.53
N VAL A 15 3.47 -0.19 22.82
CA VAL A 15 3.33 -1.41 23.66
C VAL A 15 1.87 -1.85 23.74
N LEU A 16 0.94 -0.91 23.95
CA LEU A 16 -0.49 -1.20 23.97
C LEU A 16 -0.96 -1.78 22.63
N ARG A 17 -0.62 -1.13 21.51
CA ARG A 17 -0.98 -1.62 20.18
C ARG A 17 -0.43 -3.02 19.90
N PHE A 18 0.84 -3.24 20.20
CA PHE A 18 1.50 -4.54 20.01
C PHE A 18 0.84 -5.63 20.85
N GLY A 19 0.53 -5.34 22.12
CA GLY A 19 -0.23 -6.24 22.99
C GLY A 19 -1.58 -6.61 22.38
N PHE A 20 -2.37 -5.63 21.93
CA PHE A 20 -3.67 -5.89 21.30
C PHE A 20 -3.57 -6.72 20.01
N GLU A 21 -2.58 -6.47 19.16
CA GLU A 21 -2.36 -7.25 17.92
C GLU A 21 -1.93 -8.71 18.21
N MET A 22 -1.13 -8.95 19.25
CA MET A 22 -0.71 -10.31 19.64
C MET A 22 -1.85 -11.14 20.24
N PHE A 23 -2.76 -10.52 21.00
CA PHE A 23 -3.93 -11.19 21.58
C PHE A 23 -5.15 -11.22 20.66
N ASN A 24 -5.05 -10.59 19.48
CA ASN A 24 -6.11 -10.51 18.47
C ASN A 24 -6.72 -11.89 18.10
N PRO A 25 -5.93 -12.97 17.93
CA PRO A 25 -6.49 -14.31 17.65
C PRO A 25 -7.29 -14.89 18.83
N MET A 26 -6.91 -14.59 20.08
CA MET A 26 -7.65 -14.99 21.29
C MET A 26 -8.92 -14.16 21.51
N LEU A 27 -8.93 -12.90 21.04
CA LEU A 27 -10.04 -11.94 21.20
C LEU A 27 -11.12 -12.04 20.12
N THR A 28 -10.96 -12.96 19.15
CA THR A 28 -11.96 -13.25 18.11
C THR A 28 -12.93 -14.38 18.50
N TYR A 29 -13.00 -14.71 19.80
CA TYR A 29 -13.96 -15.67 20.34
C TYR A 29 -15.39 -15.10 20.25
N GLU A 30 -16.28 -15.80 19.56
CA GLU A 30 -17.70 -15.41 19.46
C GLU A 30 -18.41 -15.76 20.77
N ILE A 31 -18.80 -14.72 21.53
CA ILE A 31 -19.56 -14.90 22.78
C ILE A 31 -21.03 -15.23 22.46
N ALA A 32 -21.54 -14.74 21.32
CA ALA A 32 -22.87 -15.03 20.76
C ALA A 32 -22.88 -14.82 19.22
N PRO A 33 -23.85 -15.42 18.48
CA PRO A 33 -23.96 -15.24 17.04
C PRO A 33 -24.10 -13.75 16.68
N GLY A 34 -23.13 -13.21 15.94
CA GLY A 34 -23.14 -11.82 15.49
C GLY A 34 -22.59 -10.78 16.49
N VAL A 35 -22.18 -11.18 17.71
CA VAL A 35 -21.59 -10.26 18.70
C VAL A 35 -20.16 -10.66 18.98
N ARG A 36 -19.22 -9.99 18.30
CA ARG A 36 -17.78 -10.11 18.53
C ARG A 36 -17.32 -8.98 19.46
N LEU A 37 -16.54 -9.31 20.49
CA LEU A 37 -15.83 -8.34 21.35
C LEU A 37 -14.89 -7.40 20.53
N PHE A 38 -14.57 -7.82 19.31
CA PHE A 38 -13.66 -7.23 18.33
C PHE A 38 -13.99 -5.81 17.83
N SER A 39 -15.21 -5.29 18.02
CA SER A 39 -15.64 -4.01 17.42
C SER A 39 -14.84 -2.78 17.89
N ARG A 40 -14.14 -2.87 19.04
CA ARG A 40 -13.33 -1.78 19.59
C ARG A 40 -11.88 -1.73 19.09
N ILE A 41 -11.35 -2.81 18.51
CA ILE A 41 -9.98 -2.82 17.92
C ILE A 41 -10.01 -2.19 16.52
N SER A 42 -11.08 -2.44 15.75
CA SER A 42 -11.35 -1.71 14.50
C SER A 42 -11.40 -0.21 14.74
N PHE A 43 -11.90 0.25 15.89
CA PHE A 43 -11.88 1.67 16.24
C PHE A 43 -10.45 2.24 16.37
N SER A 44 -9.53 1.52 17.04
CA SER A 44 -8.13 1.98 17.18
C SER A 44 -7.40 2.02 15.84
N ILE A 45 -7.64 1.04 14.96
CA ILE A 45 -7.06 1.01 13.62
C ILE A 45 -7.63 2.15 12.76
N THR A 46 -8.96 2.33 12.76
CA THR A 46 -9.62 3.45 12.08
C THR A 46 -9.14 4.79 12.62
N PHE A 47 -8.99 4.93 13.94
CA PHE A 47 -8.44 6.13 14.56
C PHE A 47 -7.02 6.42 14.07
N MET A 48 -6.16 5.39 13.99
CA MET A 48 -4.81 5.54 13.44
C MET A 48 -4.83 5.94 11.96
N TYR A 49 -5.74 5.39 11.15
CA TYR A 49 -5.92 5.82 9.76
C TYR A 49 -6.38 7.28 9.66
N CYS A 50 -7.33 7.70 10.49
CA CYS A 50 -7.78 9.09 10.56
C CYS A 50 -6.64 10.04 10.98
N MET A 51 -5.83 9.65 11.96
CA MET A 51 -4.66 10.42 12.39
C MET A 51 -3.57 10.46 11.31
N GLY A 52 -3.36 9.36 10.59
CA GLY A 52 -2.46 9.29 9.44
C GLY A 52 -2.90 10.21 8.31
N LEU A 53 -4.19 10.22 7.99
CA LEU A 53 -4.77 11.13 7.00
C LEU A 53 -4.64 12.59 7.44
N PHE A 54 -4.90 12.88 8.71
CA PHE A 54 -4.76 14.22 9.27
C PHE A 54 -3.30 14.71 9.23
N MET A 55 -2.34 13.87 9.60
CA MET A 55 -0.91 14.17 9.47
C MET A 55 -0.49 14.32 8.01
N GLY A 56 -1.05 13.50 7.12
CA GLY A 56 -0.86 13.61 5.66
C GLY A 56 -1.32 14.96 5.14
N LEU A 57 -2.52 15.40 5.54
CA LEU A 57 -3.07 16.72 5.20
C LEU A 57 -2.16 17.86 5.69
N ILE A 58 -1.73 17.83 6.96
CA ILE A 58 -0.82 18.85 7.51
C ILE A 58 0.51 18.87 6.74
N ASN A 59 1.08 17.70 6.47
CA ASN A 59 2.35 17.58 5.76
C ASN A 59 2.25 18.14 4.34
N LEU A 60 1.20 17.77 3.60
CA LEU A 60 0.97 18.21 2.24
C LEU A 60 0.77 19.73 2.20
N THR A 61 -0.04 20.29 3.09
CA THR A 61 -0.23 21.74 3.24
C THR A 61 1.07 22.46 3.58
N ARG A 62 1.90 21.90 4.47
CA ARG A 62 3.20 22.49 4.82
C ARG A 62 4.17 22.49 3.64
N VAL A 63 4.28 21.38 2.92
CA VAL A 63 5.19 21.24 1.77
C VAL A 63 4.76 22.17 0.64
N HIS A 64 3.51 22.10 0.21
CA HIS A 64 2.99 22.89 -0.90
C HIS A 64 2.83 24.37 -0.52
N GLY A 65 2.47 24.69 0.72
CA GLY A 65 2.47 26.06 1.24
C GLY A 65 3.86 26.69 1.22
N ASN A 66 4.91 25.93 1.58
CA ASN A 66 6.28 26.42 1.49
C ASN A 66 6.76 26.58 0.03
N THR A 67 6.35 25.67 -0.87
CA THR A 67 6.59 25.79 -2.32
C THR A 67 5.98 27.07 -2.89
N ILE A 68 4.75 27.41 -2.48
CA ILE A 68 4.06 28.65 -2.87
C ILE A 68 4.79 29.87 -2.30
N LYS A 69 5.08 29.88 -0.99
CA LYS A 69 5.76 30.99 -0.31
C LYS A 69 7.13 31.30 -0.93
N ARG A 70 7.87 30.26 -1.32
CA ARG A 70 9.20 30.38 -1.92
C ARG A 70 9.20 30.49 -3.45
N ARG A 71 8.01 30.50 -4.09
CA ARG A 71 7.82 30.50 -5.55
C ARG A 71 8.75 29.51 -6.27
N ARG A 72 8.83 28.29 -5.75
CA ARG A 72 9.62 27.23 -6.36
C ARG A 72 9.04 26.83 -7.72
N GLU A 73 9.80 26.07 -8.48
CA GLU A 73 9.35 25.53 -9.76
C GLU A 73 7.96 24.88 -9.63
N HIS A 74 7.07 25.19 -10.58
CA HIS A 74 5.71 24.68 -10.62
C HIS A 74 4.80 25.03 -9.39
N TRP A 75 5.09 26.13 -8.68
CA TRP A 75 4.28 26.57 -7.53
C TRP A 75 2.79 26.76 -7.83
N VAL A 76 2.41 27.08 -9.07
CA VAL A 76 1.01 27.26 -9.49
C VAL A 76 0.22 25.96 -9.33
N TYR A 77 0.80 24.80 -9.65
CA TYR A 77 0.12 23.51 -9.44
C TYR A 77 -0.03 23.16 -7.96
N SER A 78 0.85 23.68 -7.10
CA SER A 78 0.69 23.56 -5.65
C SER A 78 -0.52 24.32 -5.12
N ILE A 79 -0.91 25.44 -5.76
CA ILE A 79 -2.14 26.15 -5.42
C ILE A 79 -3.36 25.33 -5.79
N TRP A 80 -3.40 24.84 -7.04
CA TRP A 80 -4.50 23.99 -7.52
C TRP A 80 -4.68 22.75 -6.65
N LEU A 81 -3.59 22.08 -6.30
CA LEU A 81 -3.63 20.92 -5.40
C LEU A 81 -4.28 21.27 -4.05
N LEU A 82 -3.89 22.37 -3.41
CA LEU A 82 -4.48 22.75 -2.12
C LEU A 82 -5.96 23.14 -2.24
N ILE A 83 -6.35 23.84 -3.31
CA ILE A 83 -7.75 24.20 -3.56
C ILE A 83 -8.60 22.93 -3.70
N VAL A 84 -8.16 21.98 -4.53
CA VAL A 84 -8.91 20.74 -4.76
C VAL A 84 -8.93 19.87 -3.50
N LEU A 85 -7.81 19.76 -2.79
CA LEU A 85 -7.71 18.99 -1.54
C LEU A 85 -8.69 19.49 -0.48
N TYR A 86 -8.67 20.79 -0.19
CA TYR A 86 -9.55 21.38 0.83
C TYR A 86 -11.00 21.47 0.34
N GLY A 87 -11.23 21.77 -0.94
CA GLY A 87 -12.56 21.79 -1.53
C GLY A 87 -13.23 20.42 -1.44
N TYR A 88 -12.52 19.36 -1.82
CA TYR A 88 -13.02 17.98 -1.74
C TYR A 88 -13.25 17.54 -0.29
N ALA A 89 -12.35 17.88 0.64
CA ALA A 89 -12.53 17.58 2.05
C ALA A 89 -13.75 18.29 2.66
N ILE A 90 -13.96 19.58 2.36
CA ILE A 90 -15.10 20.35 2.84
C ILE A 90 -16.41 19.80 2.28
N LEU A 91 -16.46 19.49 0.98
CA LEU A 91 -17.63 18.90 0.35
C LEU A 91 -17.97 17.54 0.94
N GLY A 92 -16.97 16.69 1.20
CA GLY A 92 -17.19 15.40 1.87
C GLY A 92 -17.71 15.54 3.30
N LEU A 93 -17.21 16.52 4.06
CA LEU A 93 -17.61 16.76 5.45
C LEU A 93 -19.01 17.37 5.58
N LEU A 94 -19.39 18.26 4.66
CA LEU A 94 -20.68 18.98 4.72
C LEU A 94 -21.78 18.31 3.91
N GLY A 95 -21.46 17.80 2.72
CA GLY A 95 -22.42 17.23 1.77
C GLY A 95 -22.54 15.70 1.84
N GLY A 96 -21.61 15.03 2.53
CA GLY A 96 -21.57 13.57 2.58
C GLY A 96 -21.09 12.92 1.27
N MET A 97 -20.74 11.63 1.36
CA MET A 97 -20.17 10.86 0.24
C MET A 97 -21.20 10.56 -0.86
N GLU A 98 -22.49 10.74 -0.59
CA GLU A 98 -23.58 10.51 -1.56
C GLU A 98 -23.92 11.77 -2.37
N SER A 99 -23.27 12.91 -2.09
CA SER A 99 -23.55 14.13 -2.85
C SER A 99 -23.02 14.03 -4.29
N GLU A 100 -23.83 14.49 -5.24
CA GLU A 100 -23.46 14.53 -6.67
C GLU A 100 -22.17 15.33 -6.91
N ALA A 101 -22.00 16.43 -6.17
CA ALA A 101 -20.79 17.26 -6.24
C ALA A 101 -19.53 16.51 -5.77
N PHE A 102 -19.64 15.64 -4.76
CA PHE A 102 -18.52 14.82 -4.29
C PHE A 102 -18.15 13.76 -5.34
N GLY A 103 -19.14 13.05 -5.89
CA GLY A 103 -18.92 12.07 -6.96
C GLY A 103 -18.31 12.70 -8.22
N TRP A 104 -18.81 13.87 -8.63
CA TRP A 104 -18.29 14.56 -9.82
C TRP A 104 -16.82 14.95 -9.67
N ILE A 105 -16.39 15.50 -8.53
CA ILE A 105 -14.98 15.82 -8.31
C ILE A 105 -14.12 14.56 -8.26
N TYR A 106 -14.63 13.47 -7.67
CA TYR A 106 -13.93 12.18 -7.66
C TYR A 106 -13.66 11.69 -9.09
N ASP A 107 -14.69 11.66 -9.93
CA ASP A 107 -14.58 11.21 -11.33
C ASP A 107 -13.75 12.17 -12.20
N ALA A 108 -13.81 13.47 -11.92
CA ALA A 108 -13.08 14.48 -12.70
C ALA A 108 -11.60 14.60 -12.29
N VAL A 109 -11.25 14.27 -11.05
CA VAL A 109 -9.90 14.48 -10.50
C VAL A 109 -9.22 13.17 -10.13
N ILE A 110 -9.83 12.38 -9.25
CA ILE A 110 -9.18 11.20 -8.69
C ILE A 110 -9.04 10.11 -9.75
N VAL A 111 -10.10 9.84 -10.52
CA VAL A 111 -10.08 8.78 -11.55
C VAL A 111 -9.01 9.02 -12.63
N PRO A 112 -8.87 10.23 -13.22
CA PRO A 112 -7.79 10.49 -14.17
C PRO A 112 -6.41 10.42 -13.52
N LEU A 113 -6.21 10.97 -12.32
CA LEU A 113 -4.92 10.94 -11.62
C LEU A 113 -4.46 9.53 -11.28
N ASP A 114 -5.38 8.69 -10.81
CA ASP A 114 -5.11 7.27 -10.57
C ASP A 114 -4.78 6.57 -11.88
N SER A 115 -5.51 6.87 -12.96
CA SER A 115 -5.24 6.33 -14.30
C SER A 115 -3.85 6.73 -14.80
N THR A 116 -3.39 7.97 -14.59
CA THR A 116 -2.02 8.38 -14.94
C THR A 116 -0.99 7.65 -14.11
N MET A 117 -1.21 7.50 -12.80
CA MET A 117 -0.30 6.78 -11.92
C MET A 117 -0.17 5.31 -12.33
N PHE A 118 -1.30 4.63 -12.58
CA PHE A 118 -1.30 3.24 -13.03
C PHE A 118 -0.73 3.09 -14.44
N SER A 119 -1.01 4.02 -15.36
CA SER A 119 -0.42 4.02 -16.70
C SER A 119 1.11 4.14 -16.64
N MET A 120 1.63 5.10 -15.86
CA MET A 120 3.08 5.24 -15.65
C MET A 120 3.69 3.99 -15.04
N LEU A 121 3.04 3.41 -14.01
CA LEU A 121 3.49 2.16 -13.39
C LEU A 121 3.53 1.02 -14.40
N ALA A 122 2.49 0.86 -15.24
CA ALA A 122 2.44 -0.15 -16.27
C ALA A 122 3.58 0.00 -17.29
N PHE A 123 3.84 1.22 -17.76
CA PHE A 123 4.99 1.49 -18.65
C PHE A 123 6.33 1.19 -17.98
N PHE A 124 6.51 1.54 -16.70
CA PHE A 124 7.73 1.21 -15.97
C PHE A 124 7.92 -0.30 -15.77
N ILE A 125 6.85 -1.02 -15.43
CA ILE A 125 6.88 -2.48 -15.30
C ILE A 125 7.23 -3.12 -16.64
N ALA A 126 6.59 -2.70 -17.74
CA ALA A 126 6.88 -3.20 -19.08
C ALA A 126 8.35 -2.93 -19.48
N SER A 127 8.86 -1.72 -19.22
CA SER A 127 10.26 -1.36 -19.48
C SER A 127 11.24 -2.20 -18.65
N ALA A 128 10.96 -2.39 -17.36
CA ALA A 128 11.77 -3.22 -16.48
C ALA A 128 11.75 -4.69 -16.90
N ALA A 129 10.56 -5.23 -17.23
CA ALA A 129 10.38 -6.58 -17.73
C ALA A 129 11.14 -6.80 -19.04
N TYR A 130 11.08 -5.87 -20.00
CA TYR A 130 11.85 -5.96 -21.24
C TYR A 130 13.36 -6.01 -20.97
N ARG A 131 13.86 -5.18 -20.04
CA ARG A 131 15.28 -5.23 -19.64
C ARG A 131 15.67 -6.55 -18.95
N ALA A 132 14.77 -7.13 -18.16
CA ALA A 132 14.99 -8.38 -17.44
C ALA A 132 14.89 -9.64 -18.32
N PHE A 133 13.98 -9.63 -19.31
CA PHE A 133 13.73 -10.75 -20.22
C PHE A 133 14.56 -10.71 -21.50
N ARG A 134 15.27 -9.61 -21.80
CA ARG A 134 16.20 -9.57 -22.94
C ARG A 134 17.24 -10.68 -22.79
N ILE A 135 17.21 -11.68 -23.68
CA ILE A 135 18.12 -12.83 -23.67
C ILE A 135 19.56 -12.33 -23.70
N ARG A 136 20.24 -12.48 -22.57
CA ARG A 136 21.65 -12.13 -22.37
C ARG A 136 22.40 -13.17 -21.57
N ASN A 137 21.70 -13.93 -20.73
CA ASN A 137 22.24 -14.98 -19.87
C ASN A 137 21.21 -16.11 -19.71
N LEU A 138 21.64 -17.22 -19.10
CA LEU A 138 20.78 -18.39 -18.86
C LEU A 138 19.57 -18.05 -17.98
N GLU A 139 19.76 -17.17 -16.99
CA GLU A 139 18.70 -16.74 -16.07
C GLU A 139 17.55 -16.02 -16.79
N SER A 140 17.84 -15.06 -17.67
CA SER A 140 16.83 -14.37 -18.47
C SER A 140 16.10 -15.31 -19.44
N ILE A 141 16.79 -16.34 -19.96
CA ILE A 141 16.15 -17.36 -20.82
C ILE A 141 15.15 -18.17 -20.01
N LEU A 142 15.54 -18.65 -18.82
CA LEU A 142 14.66 -19.40 -17.93
C LEU A 142 13.45 -18.55 -17.52
N MET A 143 13.67 -17.30 -17.14
CA MET A 143 12.60 -16.36 -16.80
C MET A 143 11.63 -16.13 -17.96
N MET A 144 12.16 -15.95 -19.18
CA MET A 144 11.31 -15.76 -20.36
C MET A 144 10.52 -17.02 -20.72
N ALA A 145 11.12 -18.21 -20.62
CA ALA A 145 10.43 -19.47 -20.84
C ALA A 145 9.29 -19.68 -19.85
N VAL A 146 9.54 -19.43 -18.55
CA VAL A 146 8.51 -19.50 -17.50
C VAL A 146 7.40 -18.49 -17.77
N ALA A 147 7.74 -17.25 -18.13
CA ALA A 147 6.75 -16.23 -18.47
C ALA A 147 5.85 -16.65 -19.64
N PHE A 148 6.43 -17.19 -20.71
CA PHE A 148 5.67 -17.71 -21.86
C PHE A 148 4.71 -18.84 -21.46
N ILE A 149 5.16 -19.81 -20.67
CA ILE A 149 4.34 -20.92 -20.18
C ILE A 149 3.16 -20.40 -19.35
N VAL A 150 3.42 -19.45 -18.44
CA VAL A 150 2.39 -18.83 -17.60
C VAL A 150 1.39 -18.01 -18.43
N MET A 151 1.85 -17.29 -19.46
CA MET A 151 0.96 -16.56 -20.37
C MET A 151 0.06 -17.51 -21.14
N LEU A 152 0.59 -18.62 -21.68
CA LEU A 152 -0.21 -19.64 -22.35
C LEU A 152 -1.23 -20.29 -21.41
N GLY A 153 -0.88 -20.52 -20.14
CA GLY A 153 -1.82 -21.03 -19.13
C GLY A 153 -2.95 -20.07 -18.74
N ASN A 154 -2.92 -18.80 -19.17
CA ASN A 154 -4.00 -17.82 -18.94
C ASN A 154 -4.91 -17.60 -20.16
N VAL A 155 -4.53 -18.10 -21.35
CA VAL A 155 -5.26 -17.84 -22.61
C VAL A 155 -5.86 -19.14 -23.15
N SER A 156 -7.04 -19.07 -23.75
CA SER A 156 -7.73 -20.22 -24.36
C SER A 156 -6.92 -20.97 -25.42
N LEU A 157 -6.00 -20.28 -26.11
CA LEU A 157 -5.04 -20.91 -27.03
C LEU A 157 -4.12 -21.92 -26.35
N GLY A 158 -3.71 -21.68 -25.10
CA GLY A 158 -2.87 -22.63 -24.36
C GLY A 158 -3.61 -23.94 -24.11
N GLU A 159 -4.90 -23.86 -23.78
CA GLU A 159 -5.76 -25.04 -23.56
C GLU A 159 -5.93 -25.85 -24.85
N ALA A 160 -6.06 -25.19 -26.00
CA ALA A 160 -6.19 -25.87 -27.29
C ALA A 160 -4.91 -26.60 -27.74
N ILE A 161 -3.73 -26.07 -27.38
CA ILE A 161 -2.43 -26.68 -27.73
C ILE A 161 -2.08 -27.81 -26.76
N TRP A 162 -2.27 -27.58 -25.47
CA TRP A 162 -1.96 -28.56 -24.42
C TRP A 162 -2.96 -28.44 -23.27
N SER A 163 -3.99 -29.27 -23.35
CA SER A 163 -5.16 -29.25 -22.47
C SER A 163 -4.84 -29.65 -21.04
N ALA A 164 -5.68 -29.20 -20.11
CA ALA A 164 -5.58 -29.52 -18.70
C ALA A 164 -5.74 -31.01 -18.37
N GLU A 165 -6.34 -31.78 -19.26
CA GLU A 165 -6.48 -33.24 -19.13
C GLU A 165 -5.23 -34.01 -19.56
N SER A 166 -4.28 -33.33 -20.20
CA SER A 166 -3.01 -33.93 -20.64
C SER A 166 -2.02 -34.12 -19.47
N PHE A 167 -0.90 -34.79 -19.75
CA PHE A 167 0.20 -34.97 -18.79
C PHE A 167 0.58 -33.63 -18.10
N LEU A 168 0.90 -33.67 -16.80
CA LEU A 168 1.21 -32.49 -15.95
C LEU A 168 0.10 -31.43 -15.84
N GLY A 169 -1.11 -31.70 -16.31
CA GLY A 169 -2.23 -30.76 -16.26
C GLY A 169 -2.17 -29.66 -17.32
N GLY A 170 -1.44 -29.87 -18.42
CA GLY A 170 -1.34 -28.90 -19.51
C GLY A 170 -0.55 -27.64 -19.15
N PHE A 171 -0.66 -26.59 -19.99
CA PHE A 171 -0.10 -25.27 -19.68
C PHE A 171 -0.72 -24.67 -18.41
N LYS A 172 -2.00 -24.95 -18.16
CA LYS A 172 -2.72 -24.48 -16.97
C LYS A 172 -2.15 -25.10 -15.69
N GLY A 173 -1.91 -26.40 -15.65
CA GLY A 173 -1.37 -27.12 -14.50
C GLY A 173 0.05 -26.66 -14.14
N LEU A 174 0.91 -26.44 -15.13
CA LEU A 174 2.24 -25.85 -14.92
C LEU A 174 2.17 -24.42 -14.37
N LYS A 175 1.31 -23.58 -14.94
CA LYS A 175 1.06 -22.22 -14.45
C LYS A 175 0.58 -22.24 -13.00
N ASP A 176 -0.39 -23.10 -12.68
CA ASP A 176 -0.93 -23.24 -11.32
C ASP A 176 0.17 -23.71 -10.34
N TRP A 177 1.04 -24.64 -10.75
CA TRP A 177 2.21 -25.07 -9.96
C TRP A 177 3.21 -23.93 -9.72
N PHE A 178 3.58 -23.16 -10.77
CA PHE A 178 4.45 -21.99 -10.65
C PHE A 178 3.87 -20.95 -9.68
N MET A 179 2.55 -20.72 -9.75
CA MET A 179 1.87 -19.77 -8.88
C MET A 179 1.80 -20.27 -7.43
N ALA A 180 1.55 -21.56 -7.23
CA ALA A 180 1.34 -22.16 -5.91
C ALA A 180 2.62 -22.43 -5.12
N ILE A 181 3.75 -22.70 -5.78
CA ILE A 181 5.00 -23.07 -5.10
C ILE A 181 6.04 -21.93 -5.15
N PRO A 182 6.76 -21.67 -6.26
CA PRO A 182 7.84 -20.67 -6.24
C PRO A 182 7.30 -19.24 -6.06
N ASN A 183 6.22 -18.86 -6.76
CA ASN A 183 5.65 -17.53 -6.59
C ASN A 183 5.09 -17.33 -5.17
N ALA A 184 4.36 -18.30 -4.62
CA ALA A 184 3.86 -18.22 -3.25
C ALA A 184 5.00 -18.12 -2.22
N ALA A 185 6.10 -18.87 -2.41
CA ALA A 185 7.28 -18.77 -1.56
C ALA A 185 7.91 -17.36 -1.62
N SER A 186 8.08 -16.79 -2.82
CA SER A 186 8.58 -15.42 -3.00
C SER A 186 7.66 -14.38 -2.37
N GLN A 187 6.35 -14.48 -2.56
CA GLN A 187 5.37 -13.56 -1.96
C GLN A 187 5.41 -13.62 -0.43
N ARG A 188 5.54 -14.82 0.15
CA ARG A 188 5.72 -14.98 1.61
C ARG A 188 7.01 -14.34 2.09
N ALA A 189 8.13 -14.54 1.39
CA ALA A 189 9.41 -13.93 1.74
C ALA A 189 9.34 -12.40 1.68
N ILE A 190 8.72 -11.83 0.64
CA ILE A 190 8.48 -10.39 0.51
C ILE A 190 7.61 -9.90 1.68
N GLY A 191 6.52 -10.60 1.99
CA GLY A 191 5.63 -10.26 3.10
C GLY A 191 6.36 -10.23 4.45
N ILE A 192 7.16 -11.25 4.73
CA ILE A 192 8.00 -11.31 5.95
C ILE A 192 9.02 -10.15 5.96
N GLY A 193 9.67 -9.87 4.83
CA GLY A 193 10.63 -8.78 4.71
C GLY A 193 10.00 -7.40 4.95
N ILE A 194 8.82 -7.15 4.39
CA ILE A 194 8.05 -5.92 4.61
C ILE A 194 7.67 -5.81 6.10
N PHE A 195 7.17 -6.89 6.70
CA PHE A 195 6.78 -6.91 8.10
C PHE A 195 7.97 -6.60 9.02
N LEU A 196 9.09 -7.29 8.85
CA LEU A 196 10.29 -7.07 9.66
C LEU A 196 10.87 -5.66 9.44
N GLY A 197 10.87 -5.16 8.21
CA GLY A 197 11.33 -3.81 7.89
C GLY A 197 10.47 -2.73 8.56
N ALA A 198 9.14 -2.88 8.49
CA ALA A 198 8.21 -1.98 9.18
C ALA A 198 8.36 -2.06 10.70
N TYR A 199 8.49 -3.27 11.25
CA TYR A 199 8.67 -3.47 12.69
C TYR A 199 9.99 -2.87 13.20
N ALA A 200 11.08 -3.04 12.45
CA ALA A 200 12.37 -2.42 12.77
C ALA A 200 12.28 -0.89 12.80
N ALA A 201 11.54 -0.27 11.87
CA ALA A 201 11.29 1.16 11.88
C ALA A 201 10.48 1.60 13.11
N ILE A 202 9.43 0.85 13.48
CA ILE A 202 8.64 1.12 14.70
C ILE A 202 9.50 1.00 15.94
N LEU A 203 10.33 -0.05 16.06
CA LEU A 203 11.23 -0.24 17.20
C LEU A 203 12.26 0.90 17.32
N ARG A 204 12.83 1.37 16.19
CA ARG A 204 13.74 2.52 16.19
C ARG A 204 13.07 3.79 16.73
N VAL A 205 11.81 4.01 16.37
CA VAL A 205 11.02 5.12 16.89
C VAL A 205 10.73 4.92 18.38
N ALA A 206 10.28 3.72 18.79
CA ALA A 206 9.92 3.40 20.17
C ALA A 206 11.12 3.50 21.14
N LEU A 207 12.29 3.03 20.70
CA LEU A 207 13.55 3.11 21.46
C LEU A 207 14.18 4.52 21.40
N GLY A 208 13.57 5.47 20.68
CA GLY A 208 14.09 6.83 20.55
C GLY A 208 15.39 6.94 19.74
N LEU A 209 15.74 5.90 18.98
CA LEU A 209 16.89 5.91 18.07
C LEU A 209 16.63 6.83 16.87
N GLU A 210 15.36 6.97 16.46
CA GLU A 210 14.96 7.81 15.34
C GLU A 210 14.27 9.08 15.82
N LYS A 211 15.02 10.17 16.01
CA LYS A 211 14.53 11.43 16.62
C LYS A 211 13.98 12.45 15.61
N ARG A 212 13.87 12.10 14.33
CA ARG A 212 13.39 13.02 13.27
C ARG A 212 12.00 13.58 13.58
N TYR A 213 11.12 12.80 14.19
CA TYR A 213 9.78 13.26 14.59
C TYR A 213 9.79 14.24 15.79
N LEU A 214 10.90 14.29 16.55
CA LEU A 214 11.12 15.24 17.66
C LEU A 214 11.83 16.53 17.21
N GLY A 215 12.05 16.71 15.90
CA GLY A 215 12.77 17.85 15.34
C GLY A 215 14.28 17.77 15.57
N GLY A 216 14.86 16.57 15.67
CA GLY A 216 16.31 16.38 15.65
C GLY A 216 16.88 16.61 14.25
N THR A 217 17.92 17.44 14.15
CA THR A 217 18.60 17.81 12.89
C THR A 217 19.83 16.95 12.58
N ASP A 218 19.91 15.74 13.14
CA ASP A 218 21.01 14.80 12.92
C ASP A 218 20.47 13.47 12.38
#